data_AF-A0A522E2G5-F1
#
_entry.id   AF-A0A522E2G5-F1
#
_cell.length_a   1.000
_cell.length_b   1.000
_cell.length_c   1.000
_cell.angle_alpha   90.00
_cell.angle_beta   90.00
_cell.angle_gamma   90.00
#
_symmetry.space_group_name_H-M   'P 1'
#
loop_
_entity.id
_entity.type
_entity.pdbx_description
1 polymer ?
#
loop_
_entity_poly.entity_id
_entity_poly.type
_entity_poly.pdbx_seq_one_letter_code
_entity_poly.pdbx_strand_id
1 'polypeptide(L)'
;MTMRVDPKFTELSEAEKISGIVSGINNYFGKALTLYAMKIGHPYIKSELVACLETFLKEDLPFSRAIPHQYCRDSLQPIGAVTKMQVKKGDRNVVGYAKTGDGEIYGDPSIARFLSLAEELDMSLNKMNGGTSAHYGTLRHGYVLARVLEELNDGERHTQAELSKKIGVSGKNLLNSLPYFDKIGFITYESVKIDSWGTSERGYSSAHLVDIGKLEYYIENPKELRKDVADKRSWFTNFGHLTRALQLKSKDITYTKLEENLRIPHVSSNIIVSLLCDLGIYEYKYIGGRKRSSVKITSNGLRAFELAYQPALRACREPDSRYVKQEYREVLENLTDLRIHEMFRQEKMRYIGEKQSHNVAEGEEKDKIVLMAAKGLNTPVFRPRHIQEELARKGVDMKRATINLVICRLAESGEFKRAKKGFYSVG
;
A
#
# COMPACT_ATOMS: atom_id res chain seq x y z
N MET A 1 39.68 22.51 4.79
CA MET A 1 38.35 21.90 4.63
C MET A 1 38.06 21.16 5.93
N THR A 2 37.14 21.65 6.77
CA THR A 2 36.80 20.99 8.04
C THR A 2 35.69 19.99 7.77
N MET A 3 36.02 18.69 7.79
CA MET A 3 35.02 17.62 7.74
C MET A 3 34.42 17.44 9.14
N ARG A 4 33.10 17.53 9.27
CA ARG A 4 32.43 16.94 10.42
C ARG A 4 32.43 15.43 10.22
N VAL A 5 32.76 14.67 11.26
CA VAL A 5 32.63 13.21 11.25
C VAL A 5 31.13 12.91 11.32
N ASP A 6 30.52 12.69 10.14
CA ASP A 6 29.17 12.13 10.04
C ASP A 6 29.24 10.63 10.43
N PRO A 7 28.16 10.04 10.98
CA PRO A 7 28.15 8.63 11.35
C PRO A 7 28.45 7.76 10.13
N LYS A 8 29.36 6.80 10.30
CA LYS A 8 29.66 5.82 9.24
C LYS A 8 28.52 4.84 9.11
N PHE A 9 28.28 4.30 7.91
CA PHE A 9 27.24 3.29 7.71
C PHE A 9 27.44 2.11 8.68
N THR A 10 28.70 1.73 8.93
CA THR A 10 29.09 0.68 9.88
C THR A 10 28.64 0.92 11.33
N GLU A 11 28.48 2.17 11.75
CA GLU A 11 28.14 2.57 13.12
C GLU A 11 26.63 2.56 13.40
N LEU A 12 25.80 2.45 12.37
CA LEU A 12 24.34 2.35 12.48
C LEU A 12 23.89 0.97 12.98
N SER A 13 22.75 0.91 13.69
CA SER A 13 22.10 -0.36 14.01
C SER A 13 21.66 -1.10 12.74
N GLU A 14 21.49 -2.42 12.81
CA GLU A 14 21.00 -3.21 11.66
C GLU A 14 19.66 -2.66 11.12
N ALA A 15 18.74 -2.29 12.02
CA ALA A 15 17.46 -1.72 11.62
C ALA A 15 17.59 -0.38 10.88
N GLU A 16 18.51 0.48 11.32
CA GLU A 16 18.81 1.75 10.65
C GLU A 16 19.48 1.53 9.30
N LYS A 17 20.42 0.58 9.19
CA LYS A 17 21.08 0.20 7.94
C LYS A 17 20.06 -0.30 6.91
N ILE A 18 19.20 -1.25 7.28
CA ILE A 18 18.17 -1.81 6.40
C ILE A 18 17.17 -0.74 5.98
N SER A 19 16.66 0.04 6.94
CA SER A 19 15.74 1.15 6.70
C SER A 19 16.38 2.22 5.80
N GLY A 20 17.69 2.43 5.93
CA GLY A 20 18.47 3.35 5.11
C GLY A 20 18.65 2.86 3.68
N ILE A 21 19.10 1.63 3.47
CA ILE A 21 19.29 1.08 2.12
C ILE A 21 17.94 0.93 1.41
N VAL A 22 16.98 0.24 2.02
CA VAL A 22 15.72 -0.09 1.35
C VAL A 22 14.81 1.13 1.22
N SER A 23 14.66 1.92 2.30
CA SER A 23 13.70 3.04 2.34
C SER A 23 14.35 4.43 2.32
N GLY A 24 15.66 4.54 2.56
CA GLY A 24 16.39 5.81 2.47
C GLY A 24 16.88 6.08 1.06
N ILE A 25 17.26 5.04 0.30
CA ILE A 25 17.78 5.14 -1.07
C ILE A 25 16.73 4.67 -2.08
N ASN A 26 16.20 3.46 -1.91
CA ASN A 26 15.49 2.73 -2.97
C ASN A 26 13.96 2.87 -3.00
N ASN A 27 13.38 3.79 -2.21
CA ASN A 27 11.93 4.02 -2.25
C ASN A 27 11.49 5.17 -3.15
N TYR A 28 12.43 5.88 -3.75
CA TYR A 28 12.09 7.00 -4.62
C TYR A 28 13.18 7.20 -5.67
N PHE A 29 12.78 7.22 -6.94
CA PHE A 29 13.72 7.28 -8.06
C PHE A 29 14.70 8.46 -7.95
N GLY A 30 14.24 9.63 -7.50
CA GLY A 30 15.09 10.81 -7.38
C GLY A 30 16.18 10.67 -6.33
N LYS A 31 15.99 9.84 -5.28
CA LYS A 31 17.03 9.59 -4.28
C LYS A 31 18.10 8.67 -4.83
N ALA A 32 17.67 7.56 -5.45
CA ALA A 32 18.53 6.63 -6.15
C ALA A 32 19.36 7.36 -7.22
N LEU A 33 18.72 8.16 -8.07
CA LEU A 33 19.38 8.97 -9.10
C LEU A 33 20.38 9.97 -8.48
N THR A 34 19.99 10.65 -7.40
CA THR A 34 20.88 11.61 -6.73
C THR A 34 22.16 10.95 -6.23
N LEU A 35 22.06 9.80 -5.55
CA LEU A 35 23.24 9.10 -5.05
C LEU A 35 24.10 8.52 -6.19
N TYR A 36 23.46 7.89 -7.18
CA TYR A 36 24.16 7.19 -8.25
C TYR A 36 24.96 8.14 -9.14
N ALA A 37 24.40 9.31 -9.49
CA ALA A 37 25.08 10.28 -10.36
C ALA A 37 26.26 11.00 -9.68
N MET A 38 26.35 10.99 -8.34
CA MET A 38 27.44 11.64 -7.63
C MET A 38 28.74 10.83 -7.71
N LYS A 39 29.86 11.52 -7.97
CA LYS A 39 31.19 10.93 -7.83
C LYS A 39 31.62 10.85 -6.37
N ILE A 40 32.29 9.76 -6.01
CA ILE A 40 32.88 9.59 -4.67
C ILE A 40 33.85 10.74 -4.34
N GLY A 41 33.75 11.27 -3.13
CA GLY A 41 34.63 12.33 -2.61
C GLY A 41 34.48 13.72 -3.25
N HIS A 42 33.74 13.86 -4.35
CA HIS A 42 33.50 15.16 -4.98
C HIS A 42 32.35 15.89 -4.28
N PRO A 43 32.56 17.09 -3.72
CA PRO A 43 31.50 17.84 -3.06
C PRO A 43 30.65 18.58 -4.09
N TYR A 44 29.34 18.35 -4.06
CA TYR A 44 28.37 19.05 -4.89
C TYR A 44 27.52 20.00 -4.05
N ILE A 45 27.47 21.28 -4.43
CA ILE A 45 26.50 22.24 -3.89
C ILE A 45 25.15 22.10 -4.62
N LYS A 46 24.10 22.77 -4.12
CA LYS A 46 22.74 22.69 -4.69
C LYS A 46 22.67 22.83 -6.22
N SER A 47 23.33 23.82 -6.80
CA SER A 47 23.30 24.04 -8.26
C SER A 47 24.07 22.98 -9.05
N GLU A 48 25.17 22.48 -8.48
CA GLU A 48 26.02 21.45 -9.10
C GLU A 48 25.34 20.09 -9.06
N LEU A 49 24.60 19.76 -8.00
CA LEU A 49 23.77 18.56 -7.94
C LEU A 49 22.74 18.55 -9.07
N VAL A 50 22.03 19.66 -9.29
CA VAL A 50 21.03 19.76 -10.37
C VAL A 50 21.68 19.54 -11.73
N ALA A 51 22.78 20.25 -12.01
CA ALA A 51 23.51 20.12 -13.27
C ALA A 51 24.06 18.69 -13.47
N CYS A 52 24.56 18.06 -12.40
CA CYS A 52 25.04 16.68 -12.43
C CYS A 52 23.93 15.71 -12.86
N LEU A 53 22.74 15.85 -12.28
CA LEU A 53 21.60 14.97 -12.58
C LEU A 53 21.02 15.21 -13.98
N GLU A 54 20.89 16.48 -14.40
CA GLU A 54 20.46 16.83 -15.77
C GLU A 54 21.46 16.30 -16.81
N THR A 55 22.78 16.38 -16.52
CA THR A 55 23.84 15.80 -17.37
C THR A 55 23.75 14.28 -17.44
N PHE A 56 23.51 13.62 -16.30
CA PHE A 56 23.38 12.17 -16.23
C PHE A 56 22.14 11.68 -17.01
N LEU A 57 20.98 12.32 -16.83
CA LEU A 57 19.77 11.94 -17.57
C LEU A 57 19.79 12.35 -19.05
N LYS A 58 20.60 13.37 -19.40
CA LYS A 58 20.58 14.09 -20.68
C LYS A 58 19.21 14.74 -20.96
N GLU A 59 18.47 15.07 -19.90
CA GLU A 59 17.09 15.56 -19.94
C GLU A 59 16.76 16.36 -18.67
N ASP A 60 15.64 17.09 -18.68
CA ASP A 60 15.12 17.79 -17.51
C ASP A 60 14.67 16.84 -16.39
N LEU A 61 14.83 17.32 -15.16
CA LEU A 61 14.38 16.63 -13.96
C LEU A 61 12.84 16.61 -13.88
N PRO A 62 12.21 15.46 -13.59
CA PRO A 62 10.76 15.36 -13.41
C PRO A 62 10.30 15.84 -12.02
N PHE A 63 11.18 16.53 -11.28
CA PHE A 63 10.92 17.06 -9.95
C PHE A 63 11.65 18.40 -9.74
N SER A 64 11.27 19.14 -8.70
CA SER A 64 11.84 20.45 -8.40
C SER A 64 13.36 20.40 -8.19
N ARG A 65 14.07 21.37 -8.78
CA ARG A 65 15.53 21.55 -8.65
C ARG A 65 16.02 21.66 -7.21
N ALA A 66 15.16 21.97 -6.23
CA ALA A 66 15.55 22.02 -4.83
C ALA A 66 15.65 20.63 -4.15
N ILE A 67 15.00 19.63 -4.73
CA ILE A 67 14.76 18.32 -4.11
C ILE A 67 16.03 17.46 -3.97
N PRO A 68 16.96 17.39 -4.95
CA PRO A 68 18.19 16.59 -4.80
C PRO A 68 19.00 16.92 -3.56
N HIS A 69 19.18 18.22 -3.31
CA HIS A 69 19.88 18.69 -2.12
C HIS A 69 19.13 18.37 -0.82
N GLN A 70 17.79 18.34 -0.85
CA GLN A 70 16.99 17.86 0.30
C GLN A 70 17.18 16.37 0.52
N TYR A 71 17.27 15.55 -0.54
CA TYR A 71 17.56 14.12 -0.40
C TYR A 71 18.93 13.86 0.24
N CYS A 72 19.96 14.61 -0.16
CA CYS A 72 21.27 14.52 0.48
C CYS A 72 21.17 14.81 1.99
N ARG A 73 20.49 15.89 2.38
CA ARG A 73 20.36 16.31 3.78
C ARG A 73 19.47 15.38 4.62
N ASP A 74 18.31 15.02 4.10
CA ASP A 74 17.20 14.46 4.88
C ASP A 74 17.14 12.92 4.78
N SER A 75 17.90 12.31 3.87
CA SER A 75 17.88 10.85 3.66
C SER A 75 19.26 10.23 3.49
N LEU A 76 20.11 10.75 2.61
CA LEU A 76 21.39 10.11 2.28
C LEU A 76 22.50 10.39 3.32
N GLN A 77 22.53 11.59 3.90
CA GLN A 77 23.50 11.93 4.95
C GLN A 77 23.23 11.16 6.25
N PRO A 78 21.98 11.07 6.76
CA PRO A 78 21.69 10.32 7.98
C PRO A 78 22.06 8.84 7.93
N ILE A 79 22.17 8.25 6.73
CA ILE A 79 22.51 6.84 6.53
C ILE A 79 23.99 6.65 6.15
N GLY A 80 24.80 7.72 6.15
CA GLY A 80 26.22 7.65 5.82
C GLY A 80 26.55 7.47 4.33
N ALA A 81 25.56 7.53 3.43
CA ALA A 81 25.79 7.39 1.98
C ALA A 81 26.40 8.66 1.34
N VAL A 82 26.18 9.82 1.96
CA VAL A 82 26.86 11.08 1.62
C VAL A 82 27.32 11.77 2.91
N THR A 83 28.35 12.60 2.82
CA THR A 83 28.84 13.44 3.92
C THR A 83 28.63 14.91 3.60
N LYS A 84 28.36 15.70 4.64
CA LYS A 84 28.19 17.15 4.55
C LYS A 84 29.54 17.86 4.62
N MET A 85 29.81 18.72 3.65
CA MET A 85 31.06 19.44 3.53
C MET A 85 30.85 20.96 3.41
N GLN A 86 31.84 21.74 3.88
CA GLN A 86 31.94 23.17 3.58
C GLN A 86 32.80 23.35 2.33
N VAL A 87 32.21 23.96 1.30
CA VAL A 87 32.84 24.24 0.00
C VAL A 87 33.01 25.75 -0.14
N LYS A 88 34.17 26.20 -0.62
CA LYS A 88 34.41 27.61 -0.90
C LYS A 88 33.92 27.93 -2.31
N LYS A 89 32.96 28.85 -2.44
CA LYS A 89 32.44 29.36 -3.72
C LYS A 89 32.68 30.87 -3.80
N GLY A 90 33.74 31.27 -4.50
CA GLY A 90 34.26 32.64 -4.42
C GLY A 90 34.69 32.94 -2.98
N ASP A 91 34.20 34.04 -2.41
CA ASP A 91 34.50 34.43 -1.02
C ASP A 91 33.54 33.84 0.02
N ARG A 92 32.57 33.02 -0.38
CA ARG A 92 31.55 32.46 0.52
C ARG A 92 31.79 30.98 0.80
N ASN A 93 31.61 30.59 2.07
CA ASN A 93 31.49 29.18 2.44
C ASN A 93 30.04 28.73 2.25
N VAL A 94 29.85 27.67 1.47
CA VAL A 94 28.54 27.09 1.18
C VAL A 94 28.54 25.61 1.54
N VAL A 95 27.35 25.07 1.84
CA VAL A 95 27.20 23.64 2.12
C VAL A 95 27.15 22.87 0.81
N GLY A 96 27.96 21.81 0.74
CA GLY A 96 27.89 20.79 -0.30
C GLY A 96 27.81 19.39 0.31
N TYR A 97 27.53 18.41 -0.54
CA TYR A 97 27.47 16.99 -0.18
C TYR A 97 28.38 16.18 -1.09
N ALA A 98 29.17 15.27 -0.52
CA ALA A 98 30.00 14.34 -1.27
C ALA A 98 29.57 12.91 -0.98
N LYS A 99 29.59 12.05 -2.00
CA LYS A 99 29.33 10.62 -1.82
C LYS A 99 30.47 9.98 -1.05
N THR A 100 30.14 9.13 -0.08
CA THR A 100 31.11 8.39 0.74
C THR A 100 31.50 7.07 0.07
N GLY A 101 32.55 6.42 0.58
CA GLY A 101 32.87 5.04 0.20
C GLY A 101 31.72 4.08 0.49
N ASP A 102 30.99 4.25 1.59
CA ASP A 102 29.82 3.41 1.90
C ASP A 102 28.68 3.63 0.89
N GLY A 103 28.49 4.87 0.42
CA GLY A 103 27.53 5.19 -0.63
C GLY A 103 27.85 4.51 -1.96
N GLU A 104 29.13 4.37 -2.30
CA GLU A 104 29.58 3.62 -3.48
C GLU A 104 29.50 2.10 -3.26
N ILE A 105 30.01 1.60 -2.14
CA ILE A 105 30.12 0.16 -1.86
C ILE A 105 28.75 -0.50 -1.67
N TYR A 106 27.82 0.15 -0.95
CA TYR A 106 26.50 -0.43 -0.64
C TYR A 106 25.35 0.26 -1.36
N GLY A 107 25.46 1.57 -1.62
CA GLY A 107 24.38 2.35 -2.23
C GLY A 107 24.19 2.01 -3.71
N ASP A 108 25.24 2.14 -4.53
CA ASP A 108 25.12 1.94 -5.98
C ASP A 108 24.68 0.54 -6.38
N PRO A 109 25.26 -0.54 -5.84
CA PRO A 109 24.84 -1.88 -6.23
C PRO A 109 23.43 -2.19 -5.73
N SER A 110 23.03 -1.62 -4.58
CA SER A 110 21.64 -1.72 -4.13
C SER A 110 20.69 -1.03 -5.10
N ILE A 111 21.01 0.18 -5.55
CA ILE A 111 20.23 0.91 -6.58
C ILE A 111 20.11 0.06 -7.84
N ALA A 112 21.22 -0.49 -8.32
CA ALA A 112 21.25 -1.30 -9.53
C ALA A 112 20.35 -2.54 -9.42
N ARG A 113 20.37 -3.25 -8.27
CA ARG A 113 19.49 -4.40 -8.01
C ARG A 113 18.02 -4.00 -7.95
N PHE A 114 17.69 -2.93 -7.24
CA PHE A 114 16.31 -2.46 -7.12
C PHE A 114 15.75 -1.92 -8.43
N LEU A 115 16.56 -1.25 -9.26
CA LEU A 115 16.17 -0.86 -10.61
C LEU A 115 15.97 -2.08 -11.52
N SER A 116 16.79 -3.12 -11.37
CA SER A 116 16.64 -4.37 -12.15
C SER A 116 15.33 -5.06 -11.80
N LEU A 117 15.03 -5.12 -10.50
CA LEU A 117 13.74 -5.63 -10.01
C LEU A 117 12.56 -4.79 -10.50
N ALA A 118 12.69 -3.46 -10.48
CA ALA A 118 11.66 -2.53 -10.96
C ALA A 118 11.32 -2.76 -12.44
N GLU A 119 12.35 -2.99 -13.26
CA GLU A 119 12.19 -3.32 -14.67
C GLU A 119 11.57 -4.71 -14.87
N GLU A 120 12.08 -5.73 -14.18
CA GLU A 120 11.61 -7.11 -14.29
C GLU A 120 10.12 -7.25 -13.93
N LEU A 121 9.68 -6.54 -12.88
CA LEU A 121 8.30 -6.60 -12.38
C LEU A 121 7.38 -5.51 -12.96
N ASP A 122 7.89 -4.70 -13.88
CA ASP A 122 7.26 -3.48 -14.39
C ASP A 122 6.57 -2.64 -13.29
N MET A 123 7.35 -2.31 -12.26
CA MET A 123 6.88 -1.66 -11.06
C MET A 123 7.85 -0.56 -10.62
N SER A 124 7.35 0.61 -10.25
CA SER A 124 8.23 1.67 -9.75
C SER A 124 8.84 1.31 -8.40
N LEU A 125 10.00 1.90 -8.10
CA LEU A 125 10.66 1.84 -6.80
C LEU A 125 9.75 2.31 -5.65
N ASN A 126 8.94 3.34 -5.92
CA ASN A 126 7.99 3.88 -4.95
C ASN A 126 6.83 2.91 -4.69
N LYS A 127 6.34 2.24 -5.74
CA LYS A 127 5.30 1.22 -5.62
C LYS A 127 5.80 -0.08 -4.99
N MET A 128 7.08 -0.42 -5.10
CA MET A 128 7.64 -1.60 -4.40
C MET A 128 7.88 -1.33 -2.90
N ASN A 129 8.54 -0.22 -2.58
CA ASN A 129 9.05 0.04 -1.22
C ASN A 129 8.15 0.95 -0.38
N GLY A 130 7.08 1.50 -0.97
CA GLY A 130 6.16 2.42 -0.33
C GLY A 130 6.72 3.82 -0.10
N GLY A 131 5.84 4.72 0.36
CA GLY A 131 6.17 6.12 0.61
C GLY A 131 7.20 6.33 1.73
N THR A 132 7.86 7.50 1.71
CA THR A 132 8.89 7.91 2.68
C THR A 132 8.36 8.26 4.07
N SER A 133 7.05 8.47 4.22
CA SER A 133 6.46 8.84 5.51
C SER A 133 6.43 7.63 6.43
N ALA A 134 7.27 7.65 7.47
CA ALA A 134 7.03 6.81 8.64
C ALA A 134 5.64 7.17 9.17
N HIS A 135 4.67 6.27 9.05
CA HIS A 135 3.39 6.48 9.71
C HIS A 135 3.64 6.34 11.22
N TYR A 136 3.67 7.48 11.94
CA TYR A 136 3.60 7.56 13.39
C TYR A 136 4.65 6.74 14.17
N GLY A 137 5.94 7.10 14.08
CA GLY A 137 6.98 6.52 14.96
C GLY A 137 7.26 5.02 14.74
N THR A 138 6.89 4.50 13.56
CA THR A 138 7.04 3.09 13.18
C THR A 138 8.14 2.91 12.14
N LEU A 139 8.75 1.71 12.14
CA LEU A 139 9.74 1.26 11.16
C LEU A 139 9.22 1.49 9.73
N ARG A 140 10.11 1.94 8.83
CA ARG A 140 9.74 2.31 7.44
C ARG A 140 9.18 1.10 6.68
N HIS A 141 8.30 1.36 5.71
CA HIS A 141 7.57 0.31 5.02
C HIS A 141 8.48 -0.73 4.34
N GLY A 142 9.56 -0.26 3.68
CA GLY A 142 10.55 -1.16 3.08
C GLY A 142 11.34 -2.01 4.10
N TYR A 143 11.59 -1.52 5.32
CA TYR A 143 12.15 -2.37 6.39
C TYR A 143 11.19 -3.50 6.74
N VAL A 144 9.91 -3.19 6.95
CA VAL A 144 8.89 -4.19 7.29
C VAL A 144 8.77 -5.20 6.16
N LEU A 145 8.77 -4.76 4.90
CA LEU A 145 8.73 -5.65 3.75
C LEU A 145 9.93 -6.59 3.71
N ALA A 146 11.15 -6.06 3.84
CA ALA A 146 12.37 -6.87 3.80
C ALA A 146 12.34 -7.98 4.86
N ARG A 147 11.90 -7.66 6.07
CA ARG A 147 11.77 -8.62 7.16
C ARG A 147 10.64 -9.62 6.92
N VAL A 148 9.49 -9.20 6.37
CA VAL A 148 8.39 -10.12 6.05
C VAL A 148 8.83 -11.13 4.99
N LEU A 149 9.51 -10.69 3.93
CA LEU A 149 10.00 -11.58 2.89
C LEU A 149 11.06 -12.55 3.42
N GLU A 150 11.95 -12.07 4.30
CA GLU A 150 12.94 -12.93 4.96
C GLU A 150 12.29 -14.04 5.78
N GLU A 151 11.32 -13.71 6.64
CA GLU A 151 10.65 -14.70 7.49
C GLU A 151 9.77 -15.68 6.70
N LEU A 152 9.33 -15.32 5.49
CA LEU A 152 8.52 -16.19 4.62
C LEU A 152 9.35 -16.95 3.57
N ASN A 153 10.68 -16.76 3.55
CA ASN A 153 11.55 -17.28 2.48
C ASN A 153 11.64 -18.81 2.44
N ASP A 154 11.34 -19.48 3.55
CA ASP A 154 11.23 -20.95 3.62
C ASP A 154 9.96 -21.49 2.91
N GLY A 155 9.07 -20.59 2.46
CA GLY A 155 7.81 -20.92 1.82
C GLY A 155 6.70 -21.34 2.79
N GLU A 156 6.97 -21.30 4.10
CA GLU A 156 5.99 -21.59 5.13
C GLU A 156 4.91 -20.50 5.19
N ARG A 157 3.72 -20.91 5.62
CA ARG A 157 2.63 -19.98 5.90
C ARG A 157 2.76 -19.48 7.32
N HIS A 158 2.65 -18.18 7.51
CA HIS A 158 2.62 -17.57 8.83
C HIS A 158 1.35 -16.78 9.06
N THR A 159 0.92 -16.72 10.31
CA THR A 159 -0.09 -15.77 10.75
C THR A 159 0.56 -14.39 10.93
N GLN A 160 -0.24 -13.32 10.86
CA GLN A 160 0.23 -11.96 11.15
C GLN A 160 0.78 -11.86 12.59
N ALA A 161 0.17 -12.53 13.56
CA ALA A 161 0.66 -12.59 14.93
C ALA A 161 2.06 -13.25 15.04
N GLU A 162 2.29 -14.35 14.32
CA GLU A 162 3.60 -15.02 14.26
C GLU A 162 4.64 -14.11 13.61
N LEU A 163 4.34 -13.53 12.45
CA LEU A 163 5.23 -12.59 11.77
C LEU A 163 5.55 -11.36 12.65
N SER A 164 4.54 -10.81 13.32
CA SER A 164 4.70 -9.68 14.24
C SER A 164 5.70 -10.02 15.36
N LYS A 165 5.61 -11.23 15.92
CA LYS A 165 6.54 -11.72 16.95
C LYS A 165 7.94 -11.97 16.40
N LYS A 166 8.08 -12.66 15.25
CA LYS A 166 9.37 -13.00 14.65
C LYS A 166 10.15 -11.74 14.22
N ILE A 167 9.46 -10.77 13.61
CA ILE A 167 10.07 -9.55 13.07
C ILE A 167 10.25 -8.47 14.16
N GLY A 168 9.55 -8.57 15.29
CA GLY A 168 9.58 -7.55 16.34
C GLY A 168 8.85 -6.26 15.96
N VAL A 169 7.84 -6.34 15.09
CA VAL A 169 7.01 -5.20 14.66
C VAL A 169 5.62 -5.36 15.25
N SER A 170 5.02 -4.27 15.74
CA SER A 170 3.67 -4.33 16.31
C SER A 170 2.64 -4.89 15.31
N GLY A 171 1.70 -5.70 15.80
CA GLY A 171 0.66 -6.30 14.96
C GLY A 171 -0.16 -5.25 14.20
N LYS A 172 -0.34 -4.04 14.75
CA LYS A 172 -1.02 -2.91 14.08
C LYS A 172 -0.25 -2.42 12.84
N ASN A 173 1.08 -2.31 12.93
CA ASN A 173 1.89 -1.86 11.79
C ASN A 173 1.88 -2.90 10.67
N LEU A 174 1.93 -4.17 11.06
CA LEU A 174 1.87 -5.28 10.13
C LEU A 174 0.48 -5.38 9.47
N LEU A 175 -0.60 -5.18 10.22
CA LEU A 175 -1.98 -5.12 9.68
C LEU A 175 -2.12 -4.09 8.56
N ASN A 176 -1.47 -2.94 8.69
CA ASN A 176 -1.50 -1.89 7.66
C ASN A 176 -0.59 -2.19 6.47
N SER A 177 0.46 -3.01 6.67
CA SER A 177 1.49 -3.28 5.66
C SER A 177 1.14 -4.47 4.77
N LEU A 178 0.59 -5.55 5.35
CA LEU A 178 0.29 -6.79 4.62
C LEU A 178 -0.70 -6.60 3.46
N PRO A 179 -1.80 -5.83 3.58
CA PRO A 179 -2.69 -5.57 2.44
C PRO A 179 -1.98 -4.86 1.28
N TYR A 180 -1.00 -4.00 1.57
CA TYR A 180 -0.22 -3.36 0.52
C TYR A 180 0.74 -4.35 -0.14
N PHE A 181 1.43 -5.18 0.64
CA PHE A 181 2.32 -6.22 0.10
C PHE A 181 1.58 -7.25 -0.76
N ASP A 182 0.34 -7.56 -0.39
CA ASP A 182 -0.59 -8.38 -1.18
C ASP A 182 -0.99 -7.66 -2.47
N LYS A 183 -1.36 -6.37 -2.39
CA LYS A 183 -1.71 -5.53 -3.55
C LYS A 183 -0.58 -5.40 -4.57
N ILE A 184 0.69 -5.35 -4.14
CA ILE A 184 1.84 -5.33 -5.04
C ILE A 184 2.24 -6.74 -5.51
N GLY A 185 1.59 -7.78 -4.99
CA GLY A 185 1.75 -9.17 -5.42
C GLY A 185 2.98 -9.86 -4.87
N PHE A 186 3.59 -9.37 -3.79
CA PHE A 186 4.78 -10.00 -3.17
C PHE A 186 4.39 -11.09 -2.17
N ILE A 187 3.20 -11.00 -1.60
CA ILE A 187 2.63 -12.01 -0.71
C ILE A 187 1.19 -12.30 -1.13
N THR A 188 0.63 -13.40 -0.62
CA THR A 188 -0.82 -13.60 -0.52
C THR A 188 -1.22 -13.39 0.94
N TYR A 189 -2.21 -12.54 1.20
CA TYR A 189 -2.70 -12.26 2.55
C TYR A 189 -4.19 -12.51 2.72
N GLU A 190 -4.52 -13.50 3.56
CA GLU A 190 -5.87 -13.74 4.04
C GLU A 190 -6.05 -13.08 5.41
N SER A 191 -6.72 -11.93 5.45
CA SER A 191 -6.97 -11.20 6.70
C SER A 191 -8.06 -11.84 7.57
N VAL A 192 -7.96 -11.68 8.88
CA VAL A 192 -9.03 -11.99 9.84
C VAL A 192 -9.24 -10.81 10.81
N LYS A 193 -10.47 -10.60 11.27
CA LYS A 193 -10.81 -9.45 12.15
C LYS A 193 -10.03 -9.44 13.46
N ILE A 194 -9.78 -10.62 14.05
CA ILE A 194 -9.03 -10.78 15.30
C ILE A 194 -8.03 -11.91 15.11
N ASP A 195 -6.76 -11.56 14.90
CA ASP A 195 -5.73 -12.54 14.57
C ASP A 195 -5.08 -13.19 15.80
N SER A 196 -4.92 -12.44 16.89
CA SER A 196 -4.23 -12.88 18.11
C SER A 196 -4.81 -14.15 18.73
N TRP A 197 -6.11 -14.37 18.56
CA TRP A 197 -6.79 -15.57 19.04
C TRP A 197 -7.40 -16.39 17.91
N GLY A 198 -7.35 -15.89 16.67
CA GLY A 198 -8.19 -16.32 15.56
C GLY A 198 -9.64 -15.87 15.72
N THR A 199 -10.32 -15.64 14.60
CA THR A 199 -11.77 -15.40 14.62
C THR A 199 -12.45 -16.76 14.67
N SER A 200 -13.36 -16.95 15.62
CA SER A 200 -14.17 -18.16 15.70
C SER A 200 -15.02 -18.24 14.43
N GLU A 201 -14.63 -19.11 13.50
CA GLU A 201 -15.56 -19.61 12.49
C GLU A 201 -16.26 -20.79 13.13
N ARG A 202 -17.46 -20.50 13.66
CA ARG A 202 -18.45 -21.51 14.00
C ARG A 202 -19.55 -21.40 12.97
N GLY A 203 -19.69 -22.43 12.18
CA GLY A 203 -20.70 -22.51 11.15
C GLY A 203 -20.52 -23.79 10.39
N TYR A 204 -21.35 -23.99 9.39
CA TYR A 204 -21.14 -25.08 8.48
C TYR A 204 -20.57 -24.52 7.17
N SER A 205 -19.99 -25.38 6.35
CA SER A 205 -19.40 -24.95 5.05
C SER A 205 -20.36 -25.14 3.90
N SER A 206 -21.17 -26.18 4.00
CA SER A 206 -22.10 -26.65 3.00
C SER A 206 -23.13 -27.54 3.69
N ALA A 207 -24.34 -27.55 3.13
CA ALA A 207 -25.39 -28.50 3.46
C ALA A 207 -25.91 -29.11 2.16
N HIS A 208 -26.08 -30.44 2.18
CA HIS A 208 -26.54 -31.24 1.05
C HIS A 208 -27.89 -31.83 1.40
N LEU A 209 -28.85 -31.71 0.48
CA LEU A 209 -30.18 -32.27 0.67
C LEU A 209 -30.09 -33.80 0.70
N VAL A 210 -30.52 -34.41 1.80
CA VAL A 210 -30.48 -35.88 1.97
C VAL A 210 -31.86 -36.52 1.95
N ASP A 211 -32.90 -35.76 2.27
CA ASP A 211 -34.29 -36.26 2.25
C ASP A 211 -35.22 -35.25 1.59
N ILE A 212 -35.46 -35.47 0.29
CA ILE A 212 -36.37 -34.65 -0.51
C ILE A 212 -37.83 -34.86 -0.13
N GLY A 213 -38.22 -36.08 0.30
CA GLY A 213 -39.59 -36.37 0.69
C GLY A 213 -39.96 -35.61 1.98
N LYS A 214 -39.02 -35.54 2.92
CA LYS A 214 -39.19 -34.77 4.15
C LYS A 214 -39.18 -33.26 3.91
N LEU A 215 -38.36 -32.78 2.96
CA LEU A 215 -38.40 -31.38 2.51
C LEU A 215 -39.80 -31.02 1.98
N GLU A 216 -40.34 -31.82 1.07
CA GLU A 216 -41.65 -31.59 0.45
C GLU A 216 -42.79 -31.70 1.46
N TYR A 217 -42.74 -32.68 2.38
CA TYR A 217 -43.68 -32.80 3.48
C TYR A 217 -43.78 -31.53 4.31
N TYR A 218 -42.67 -30.92 4.72
CA TYR A 218 -42.70 -29.69 5.53
C TYR A 218 -43.10 -28.44 4.75
N ILE A 219 -42.89 -28.40 3.44
CA ILE A 219 -43.40 -27.32 2.57
C ILE A 219 -44.93 -27.37 2.55
N GLU A 220 -45.51 -28.56 2.44
CA GLU A 220 -46.96 -28.78 2.40
C GLU A 220 -47.61 -28.68 3.79
N ASN A 221 -46.86 -29.01 4.85
CA ASN A 221 -47.36 -29.10 6.22
C ASN A 221 -46.62 -28.13 7.18
N PRO A 222 -46.77 -26.81 7.01
CA PRO A 222 -46.03 -25.81 7.80
C PRO A 222 -46.40 -25.81 9.30
N LYS A 223 -47.56 -26.37 9.69
CA LYS A 223 -47.93 -26.56 11.09
C LYS A 223 -47.08 -27.64 11.76
N GLU A 224 -46.83 -28.75 11.06
CA GLU A 224 -45.97 -29.83 11.55
C GLU A 224 -44.51 -29.38 11.61
N LEU A 225 -44.05 -28.61 10.62
CA LEU A 225 -42.74 -27.95 10.71
C LEU A 225 -42.59 -27.13 11.98
N ARG A 226 -43.60 -26.33 12.33
CA ARG A 226 -43.56 -25.50 13.56
C ARG A 226 -43.49 -26.35 14.83
N LYS A 227 -44.22 -27.45 14.86
CA LYS A 227 -44.24 -28.38 15.99
C LYS A 227 -42.87 -29.05 16.16
N ASP A 228 -42.34 -29.64 15.10
CA ASP A 228 -41.05 -30.33 15.14
C ASP A 228 -39.89 -29.36 15.44
N VAL A 229 -39.97 -28.13 14.91
CA VAL A 229 -39.05 -27.05 15.28
C VAL A 229 -39.17 -26.69 16.75
N ALA A 230 -40.38 -26.54 17.29
CA ALA A 230 -40.58 -26.20 18.70
C ALA A 230 -40.04 -27.30 19.63
N ASP A 231 -40.19 -28.57 19.23
CA ASP A 231 -39.67 -29.72 19.97
C ASP A 231 -38.15 -29.75 19.99
N LYS A 232 -37.48 -29.35 18.89
CA LYS A 232 -36.01 -29.28 18.81
C LYS A 232 -35.43 -27.97 19.38
N ARG A 233 -36.10 -26.85 19.15
CA ARG A 233 -35.66 -25.48 19.45
C ARG A 233 -36.85 -24.58 19.77
N SER A 234 -37.39 -24.72 20.97
CA SER A 234 -38.55 -23.96 21.47
C SER A 234 -38.39 -22.43 21.42
N TRP A 235 -37.15 -21.93 21.40
CA TRP A 235 -36.83 -20.50 21.29
C TRP A 235 -36.82 -19.96 19.86
N PHE A 236 -36.89 -20.82 18.83
CA PHE A 236 -36.84 -20.40 17.45
C PHE A 236 -38.18 -19.79 17.00
N THR A 237 -38.17 -18.53 16.60
CA THR A 237 -39.39 -17.79 16.21
C THR A 237 -39.41 -17.39 14.73
N ASN A 238 -38.30 -17.53 14.02
CA ASN A 238 -38.15 -17.02 12.65
C ASN A 238 -38.63 -18.01 11.57
N PHE A 239 -39.88 -18.43 11.67
CA PHE A 239 -40.48 -19.40 10.76
C PHE A 239 -40.58 -18.91 9.32
N GLY A 240 -40.71 -17.59 9.10
CA GLY A 240 -40.75 -17.02 7.75
C GLY A 240 -39.47 -17.29 6.95
N HIS A 241 -38.30 -17.12 7.56
CA HIS A 241 -37.04 -17.41 6.89
C HIS A 241 -36.79 -18.92 6.73
N LEU A 242 -37.23 -19.73 7.70
CA LEU A 242 -37.14 -21.19 7.58
C LEU A 242 -37.99 -21.72 6.42
N THR A 243 -39.24 -21.27 6.29
CA THR A 243 -40.11 -21.66 5.17
C THR A 243 -39.54 -21.23 3.82
N ARG A 244 -38.99 -20.01 3.72
CA ARG A 244 -38.31 -19.56 2.50
C ARG A 244 -37.07 -20.40 2.18
N ALA A 245 -36.30 -20.81 3.20
CA ALA A 245 -35.16 -21.69 3.00
C ALA A 245 -35.57 -23.04 2.41
N LEU A 246 -36.67 -23.64 2.90
CA LEU A 246 -37.23 -24.89 2.36
C LEU A 246 -37.66 -24.73 0.88
N GLN A 247 -38.23 -23.58 0.52
CA GLN A 247 -38.72 -23.30 -0.83
C GLN A 247 -37.62 -23.13 -1.88
N LEU A 248 -36.35 -22.94 -1.49
CA LEU A 248 -35.24 -22.81 -2.45
C LEU A 248 -34.98 -24.11 -3.24
N LYS A 249 -35.52 -25.28 -2.80
CA LYS A 249 -35.41 -26.61 -3.44
C LYS A 249 -34.02 -26.90 -4.06
N SER A 250 -32.94 -26.43 -3.42
CA SER A 250 -31.59 -26.59 -3.97
C SER A 250 -30.94 -27.84 -3.41
N LYS A 251 -30.32 -28.65 -4.29
CA LYS A 251 -29.59 -29.87 -3.90
C LYS A 251 -28.38 -29.56 -3.01
N ASP A 252 -27.74 -28.41 -3.26
CA ASP A 252 -26.61 -27.90 -2.50
C ASP A 252 -26.89 -26.48 -2.06
N ILE A 253 -26.70 -26.20 -0.76
CA ILE A 253 -26.82 -24.85 -0.22
C ILE A 253 -25.57 -24.50 0.59
N THR A 254 -24.93 -23.39 0.23
CA THR A 254 -23.88 -22.77 1.04
C THR A 254 -24.46 -21.61 1.85
N TYR A 255 -23.84 -21.27 2.98
CA TYR A 255 -24.28 -20.17 3.86
C TYR A 255 -24.33 -18.84 3.16
N THR A 256 -23.29 -18.53 2.39
CA THR A 256 -23.19 -17.31 1.60
C THR A 256 -24.35 -17.20 0.62
N LYS A 257 -24.69 -18.30 -0.08
CA LYS A 257 -25.87 -18.34 -0.96
C LYS A 257 -27.18 -18.18 -0.18
N LEU A 258 -27.30 -18.74 1.02
CA LEU A 258 -28.49 -18.60 1.87
C LEU A 258 -28.66 -17.16 2.38
N GLU A 259 -27.57 -16.54 2.82
CA GLU A 259 -27.50 -15.13 3.22
C GLU A 259 -27.87 -14.21 2.06
N GLU A 260 -27.34 -14.46 0.86
CA GLU A 260 -27.68 -13.71 -0.36
C GLU A 260 -29.15 -13.88 -0.76
N ASN A 261 -29.65 -15.11 -0.78
CA ASN A 261 -31.02 -15.41 -1.21
C ASN A 261 -32.08 -14.92 -0.21
N LEU A 262 -31.84 -15.08 1.10
CA LEU A 262 -32.79 -14.69 2.13
C LEU A 262 -32.57 -13.28 2.66
N ARG A 263 -31.44 -12.65 2.35
CA ARG A 263 -31.00 -11.34 2.87
C ARG A 263 -30.99 -11.29 4.40
N ILE A 264 -30.40 -12.30 5.02
CA ILE A 264 -30.34 -12.45 6.49
C ILE A 264 -28.89 -12.49 6.98
N PRO A 265 -28.61 -12.06 8.23
CA PRO A 265 -27.26 -12.13 8.77
C PRO A 265 -26.73 -13.56 8.85
N HIS A 266 -25.41 -13.73 8.68
CA HIS A 266 -24.69 -15.01 8.79
C HIS A 266 -25.09 -15.86 10.03
N VAL A 267 -25.30 -15.23 11.19
CA VAL A 267 -25.74 -15.94 12.42
C VAL A 267 -27.11 -16.57 12.24
N SER A 268 -28.05 -15.88 11.60
CA SER A 268 -29.39 -16.39 11.31
C SER A 268 -29.35 -17.51 10.25
N SER A 269 -28.51 -17.37 9.22
CA SER A 269 -28.27 -18.44 8.23
C SER A 269 -27.75 -19.72 8.90
N ASN A 270 -26.82 -19.58 9.85
CA ASN A 270 -26.31 -20.71 10.64
C ASN A 270 -27.41 -21.42 11.44
N ILE A 271 -28.27 -20.67 12.13
CA ILE A 271 -29.37 -21.25 12.91
C ILE A 271 -30.34 -22.02 12.01
N ILE A 272 -30.68 -21.47 10.85
CA ILE A 272 -31.62 -22.11 9.91
C ILE A 272 -31.05 -23.41 9.37
N VAL A 273 -29.82 -23.41 8.84
CA VAL A 273 -29.25 -24.65 8.29
C VAL A 273 -29.07 -25.70 9.38
N SER A 274 -28.57 -25.29 10.55
CA SER A 274 -28.44 -26.16 11.72
C SER A 274 -29.75 -26.86 12.07
N LEU A 275 -30.87 -26.11 12.03
CA LEU A 275 -32.18 -26.66 12.32
C LEU A 275 -32.71 -27.57 11.19
N LEU A 276 -32.46 -27.24 9.92
CA LEU A 276 -32.77 -28.14 8.80
C LEU A 276 -32.02 -29.48 8.90
N CYS A 277 -30.83 -29.46 9.51
CA CYS A 277 -30.05 -30.66 9.79
C CYS A 277 -30.59 -31.45 11.00
N ASP A 278 -31.01 -30.76 12.08
CA ASP A 278 -31.67 -31.41 13.22
C ASP A 278 -32.99 -32.11 12.81
N LEU A 279 -33.65 -31.56 11.79
CA LEU A 279 -34.82 -32.14 11.15
C LEU A 279 -34.47 -33.27 10.16
N GLY A 280 -33.19 -33.57 9.91
CA GLY A 280 -32.74 -34.62 9.01
C GLY A 280 -33.06 -34.36 7.53
N ILE A 281 -33.28 -33.10 7.15
CA ILE A 281 -33.56 -32.72 5.76
C ILE A 281 -32.24 -32.57 4.99
N TYR A 282 -31.21 -32.03 5.67
CA TYR A 282 -29.88 -31.84 5.11
C TYR A 282 -28.81 -32.54 5.97
N GLU A 283 -27.78 -33.07 5.32
CA GLU A 283 -26.51 -33.41 5.97
C GLU A 283 -25.50 -32.29 5.74
N TYR A 284 -24.56 -32.13 6.66
CA TYR A 284 -23.67 -30.98 6.67
C TYR A 284 -22.22 -31.34 6.93
N LYS A 285 -21.33 -30.46 6.46
CA LYS A 285 -19.93 -30.41 6.88
C LYS A 285 -19.71 -29.20 7.79
N TYR A 286 -19.68 -29.44 9.10
CA TYR A 286 -19.40 -28.41 10.10
C TYR A 286 -17.93 -28.01 10.02
N ILE A 287 -17.66 -26.71 9.96
CA ILE A 287 -16.32 -26.18 10.18
C ILE A 287 -16.34 -25.54 11.55
N GLY A 288 -15.75 -26.25 12.52
CA GLY A 288 -15.47 -25.72 13.84
C GLY A 288 -13.99 -25.39 13.93
N GLY A 289 -13.67 -24.14 14.23
CA GLY A 289 -12.28 -23.78 14.48
C GLY A 289 -12.07 -22.31 14.75
N ARG A 290 -10.81 -21.96 14.96
CA ARG A 290 -10.37 -20.57 14.95
C ARG A 290 -9.65 -20.33 13.64
N LYS A 291 -10.23 -19.52 12.76
CA LYS A 291 -9.54 -19.07 11.56
C LYS A 291 -8.56 -17.99 11.95
N ARG A 292 -7.28 -18.20 11.64
CA ARG A 292 -6.22 -17.19 11.78
C ARG A 292 -5.93 -16.60 10.41
N SER A 293 -5.26 -15.46 10.39
CA SER A 293 -4.74 -14.92 9.14
C SER A 293 -3.74 -15.88 8.52
N SER A 294 -3.59 -15.79 7.21
CA SER A 294 -2.57 -16.54 6.50
C SER A 294 -1.80 -15.60 5.60
N VAL A 295 -0.47 -15.63 5.75
CA VAL A 295 0.48 -14.90 4.93
C VAL A 295 1.40 -15.91 4.28
N LYS A 296 1.60 -15.79 2.97
CA LYS A 296 2.55 -16.62 2.21
C LYS A 296 3.27 -15.77 1.19
N ILE A 297 4.55 -16.01 0.95
CA ILE A 297 5.29 -15.38 -0.15
C ILE A 297 4.80 -15.88 -1.52
N THR A 298 4.77 -14.99 -2.51
CA THR A 298 4.50 -15.35 -3.91
C THR A 298 5.81 -15.63 -4.66
N SER A 299 5.72 -16.09 -5.92
CA SER A 299 6.88 -16.17 -6.81
C SER A 299 7.57 -14.80 -6.99
N ASN A 300 6.78 -13.73 -7.15
CA ASN A 300 7.30 -12.37 -7.31
C ASN A 300 7.96 -11.89 -6.02
N GLY A 301 7.39 -12.20 -4.86
CA GLY A 301 7.99 -11.86 -3.57
C GLY A 301 9.30 -12.58 -3.33
N LEU A 302 9.38 -13.88 -3.67
CA LEU A 302 10.61 -14.66 -3.57
C LEU A 302 11.68 -14.09 -4.51
N ARG A 303 11.29 -13.81 -5.76
CA ARG A 303 12.19 -13.19 -6.74
C ARG A 303 12.72 -11.83 -6.27
N ALA A 304 11.83 -11.00 -5.73
CA ALA A 304 12.20 -9.71 -5.14
C ALA A 304 13.17 -9.89 -3.98
N PHE A 305 12.92 -10.87 -3.12
CA PHE A 305 13.77 -11.19 -1.98
C PHE A 305 15.18 -11.59 -2.44
N GLU A 306 15.30 -12.56 -3.32
CA GLU A 306 16.60 -13.06 -3.82
C GLU A 306 17.38 -11.99 -4.58
N LEU A 307 16.72 -11.22 -5.45
CA LEU A 307 17.40 -10.27 -6.33
C LEU A 307 17.88 -9.02 -5.58
N ALA A 308 17.06 -8.50 -4.66
CA ALA A 308 17.26 -7.17 -4.08
C ALA A 308 17.31 -7.15 -2.54
N TYR A 309 16.34 -7.75 -1.83
CA TYR A 309 16.25 -7.59 -0.37
C TYR A 309 17.28 -8.45 0.38
N GLN A 310 17.48 -9.71 0.01
CA GLN A 310 18.44 -10.61 0.66
C GLN A 310 19.88 -10.07 0.57
N PRO A 311 20.39 -9.63 -0.61
CA PRO A 311 21.70 -8.97 -0.68
C PRO A 311 21.79 -7.74 0.23
N ALA A 312 20.73 -6.91 0.28
CA ALA A 312 20.69 -5.73 1.14
C ALA A 312 20.75 -6.09 2.63
N LEU A 313 20.01 -7.11 3.06
CA LEU A 313 20.04 -7.63 4.44
C LEU A 313 21.44 -8.16 4.80
N ARG A 314 22.08 -8.92 3.90
CA ARG A 314 23.47 -9.39 4.10
C ARG A 314 24.45 -8.23 4.24
N ALA A 315 24.36 -7.22 3.38
CA ALA A 315 25.20 -6.02 3.47
C ALA A 315 25.00 -5.23 4.77
N CYS A 316 23.80 -5.25 5.36
CA CYS A 316 23.54 -4.61 6.64
C CYS A 316 24.12 -5.39 7.83
N ARG A 317 24.11 -6.73 7.77
CA ARG A 317 24.59 -7.61 8.84
C ARG A 317 26.10 -7.81 8.82
N GLU A 318 26.67 -7.88 7.62
CA GLU A 318 28.08 -8.18 7.40
C GLU A 318 28.76 -7.10 6.54
N PRO A 319 28.73 -5.82 6.95
CA PRO A 319 29.25 -4.73 6.13
C PRO A 319 30.74 -4.93 5.81
N ASP A 320 31.53 -5.47 6.73
CA ASP A 320 32.97 -5.68 6.49
C ASP A 320 33.32 -6.97 5.74
N SER A 321 32.32 -7.76 5.35
CA SER A 321 32.53 -9.00 4.60
C SER A 321 33.10 -8.71 3.21
N ARG A 322 34.30 -9.25 2.95
CA ARG A 322 34.91 -9.21 1.60
C ARG A 322 34.01 -9.87 0.56
N TYR A 323 33.30 -10.92 0.95
CA TYR A 323 32.37 -11.62 0.07
C TYR A 323 31.21 -10.72 -0.35
N VAL A 324 30.58 -10.02 0.61
CA VAL A 324 29.47 -9.11 0.29
C VAL A 324 29.94 -7.95 -0.60
N LYS A 325 31.11 -7.37 -0.31
CA LYS A 325 31.69 -6.30 -1.14
C LYS A 325 32.00 -6.77 -2.56
N GLN A 326 32.48 -8.01 -2.71
CA GLN A 326 32.75 -8.61 -4.01
C GLN A 326 31.46 -8.87 -4.79
N GLU A 327 30.44 -9.46 -4.16
CA GLU A 327 29.12 -9.67 -4.76
C GLU A 327 28.51 -8.34 -5.26
N TYR A 328 28.63 -7.28 -4.46
CA TYR A 328 28.13 -5.95 -4.80
C TYR A 328 28.92 -5.31 -5.96
N ARG A 329 30.23 -5.52 -6.02
CA ARG A 329 31.07 -5.08 -7.15
C ARG A 329 30.69 -5.79 -8.45
N GLU A 330 30.51 -7.11 -8.40
CA GLU A 330 30.15 -7.91 -9.57
C GLU A 330 28.83 -7.47 -10.20
N VAL A 331 27.85 -7.02 -9.40
CA VAL A 331 26.61 -6.45 -9.95
C VAL A 331 26.86 -5.23 -10.82
N LEU A 332 27.73 -4.32 -10.38
CA LEU A 332 28.06 -3.12 -11.15
C LEU A 332 28.91 -3.46 -12.36
N GLU A 333 29.84 -4.42 -12.26
CA GLU A 333 30.65 -4.86 -13.40
C GLU A 333 29.82 -5.52 -14.50
N ASN A 334 28.75 -6.23 -14.12
CA ASN A 334 27.83 -6.88 -15.06
C ASN A 334 26.81 -5.91 -15.69
N LEU A 335 26.67 -4.69 -15.15
CA LEU A 335 25.75 -3.67 -15.65
C LEU A 335 26.54 -2.53 -16.27
N THR A 336 26.50 -2.41 -17.60
CA THR A 336 27.09 -1.25 -18.27
C THR A 336 26.42 0.05 -17.81
N ASP A 337 27.19 1.15 -17.77
CA ASP A 337 26.62 2.48 -17.48
C ASP A 337 25.41 2.79 -18.37
N LEU A 338 25.48 2.43 -19.65
CA LEU A 338 24.37 2.56 -20.61
C LEU A 338 23.11 1.83 -20.15
N ARG A 339 23.25 0.61 -19.60
CA ARG A 339 22.12 -0.16 -19.09
C ARG A 339 21.47 0.53 -17.89
N ILE A 340 22.28 1.03 -16.95
CA ILE A 340 21.77 1.72 -15.77
C ILE A 340 21.10 3.05 -16.14
N HIS A 341 21.67 3.79 -17.09
CA HIS A 341 21.03 4.98 -17.67
C HIS A 341 19.63 4.67 -18.23
N GLU A 342 19.50 3.57 -18.97
CA GLU A 342 18.21 3.17 -19.55
C GLU A 342 17.19 2.79 -18.46
N MET A 343 17.62 2.07 -17.43
CA MET A 343 16.75 1.72 -16.30
C MET A 343 16.25 2.97 -15.56
N PHE A 344 17.10 3.99 -15.39
CA PHE A 344 16.68 5.28 -14.84
C PHE A 344 15.67 6.01 -15.72
N ARG A 345 15.79 5.93 -17.05
CA ARG A 345 14.81 6.52 -17.98
C ARG A 345 13.46 5.84 -17.88
N GLN A 346 13.44 4.50 -17.88
CA GLN A 346 12.20 3.74 -17.69
C GLN A 346 11.55 4.07 -16.35
N GLU A 347 12.35 4.12 -15.28
CA GLU A 347 11.83 4.45 -13.95
C GLU A 347 11.30 5.89 -13.86
N LYS A 348 11.94 6.85 -14.53
CA LYS A 348 11.41 8.21 -14.70
C LYS A 348 10.03 8.19 -15.36
N MET A 349 9.84 7.38 -16.41
CA MET A 349 8.55 7.28 -17.10
C MET A 349 7.46 6.70 -16.18
N ARG A 350 7.78 5.66 -15.40
CA ARG A 350 6.86 5.10 -14.39
C ARG A 350 6.48 6.15 -13.35
N TYR A 351 7.48 6.87 -12.83
CA TYR A 351 7.27 7.94 -11.85
C TYR A 351 6.33 9.05 -12.37
N ILE A 352 6.53 9.50 -13.61
CA ILE A 352 5.66 10.51 -14.24
C ILE A 352 4.23 9.97 -14.40
N GLY A 353 4.08 8.74 -14.87
CA GLY A 353 2.78 8.08 -15.03
C GLY A 353 2.02 7.92 -13.72
N GLU A 354 2.72 7.57 -12.64
CA GLU A 354 2.13 7.49 -11.29
C GLU A 354 1.66 8.85 -10.78
N LYS A 355 2.46 9.90 -10.97
CA LYS A 355 2.08 11.25 -10.57
C LYS A 355 0.87 11.77 -11.35
N GLN A 356 0.82 11.48 -12.65
CA GLN A 356 -0.32 11.87 -13.48
C GLN A 356 -1.58 11.10 -13.06
N SER A 357 -1.49 9.79 -12.82
CA SER A 357 -2.64 8.99 -12.37
C SER A 357 -3.14 9.38 -10.97
N HIS A 358 -2.24 9.70 -10.03
CA HIS A 358 -2.64 10.19 -8.70
C HIS A 358 -3.31 11.56 -8.77
N ASN A 359 -2.80 12.48 -9.61
CA ASN A 359 -3.43 13.79 -9.80
C ASN A 359 -4.80 13.68 -10.48
N VAL A 360 -5.00 12.72 -11.38
CA VAL A 360 -6.31 12.45 -12.00
C VAL A 360 -7.26 11.81 -10.99
N ALA A 361 -6.83 10.78 -10.24
CA ALA A 361 -7.67 10.10 -9.26
C ALA A 361 -8.08 11.00 -8.08
N GLU A 362 -7.14 11.77 -7.51
CA GLU A 362 -7.46 12.77 -6.47
C GLU A 362 -8.33 13.89 -7.04
N GLY A 363 -8.11 14.28 -8.29
CA GLY A 363 -8.92 15.27 -9.01
C GLY A 363 -10.36 14.81 -9.15
N GLU A 364 -10.58 13.61 -9.69
CA GLU A 364 -11.92 13.05 -9.92
C GLU A 364 -12.71 12.78 -8.64
N GLU A 365 -12.05 12.31 -7.57
CA GLU A 365 -12.71 12.04 -6.29
C GLU A 365 -13.06 13.32 -5.55
N LYS A 366 -12.15 14.32 -5.53
CA LYS A 366 -12.46 15.68 -5.04
C LYS A 366 -13.54 16.34 -5.90
N ASP A 367 -13.47 16.21 -7.22
CA ASP A 367 -14.46 16.77 -8.15
C ASP A 367 -15.84 16.14 -7.95
N LYS A 368 -15.94 14.83 -7.71
CA LYS A 368 -17.20 14.15 -7.37
C LYS A 368 -17.76 14.62 -6.04
N ILE A 369 -16.95 14.66 -4.98
CA ILE A 369 -17.38 15.12 -3.65
C ILE A 369 -17.84 16.58 -3.73
N VAL A 370 -17.14 17.42 -4.49
CA VAL A 370 -17.47 18.84 -4.60
C VAL A 370 -18.66 19.09 -5.51
N LEU A 371 -18.82 18.36 -6.63
CA LEU A 371 -20.04 18.41 -7.45
C LEU A 371 -21.26 17.93 -6.67
N MET A 372 -21.14 16.89 -5.84
CA MET A 372 -22.22 16.44 -4.95
C MET A 372 -22.56 17.47 -3.88
N ALA A 373 -21.56 18.11 -3.28
CA ALA A 373 -21.78 19.19 -2.30
C ALA A 373 -22.39 20.46 -2.94
N ALA A 374 -21.97 20.78 -4.16
CA ALA A 374 -22.45 21.94 -4.93
C ALA A 374 -23.87 21.76 -5.49
N LYS A 375 -24.28 20.55 -5.86
CA LYS A 375 -25.66 20.23 -6.27
C LYS A 375 -26.70 20.48 -5.16
N GLY A 376 -26.27 20.58 -3.91
CA GLY A 376 -27.10 20.97 -2.76
C GLY A 376 -26.98 22.44 -2.35
N LEU A 377 -26.30 23.29 -3.12
CA LEU A 377 -26.19 24.73 -2.84
C LEU A 377 -27.35 25.47 -3.51
N ASN A 378 -28.34 25.87 -2.70
CA ASN A 378 -29.47 26.67 -3.15
C ASN A 378 -29.15 28.18 -3.02
N THR A 379 -28.02 28.61 -3.61
CA THR A 379 -27.58 30.01 -3.53
C THR A 379 -27.71 30.72 -4.88
N PRO A 380 -28.32 31.92 -4.94
CA PRO A 380 -28.42 32.69 -6.16
C PRO A 380 -27.10 33.39 -6.56
N VAL A 381 -26.05 33.32 -5.73
CA VAL A 381 -24.78 34.05 -5.94
C VAL A 381 -23.57 33.11 -5.95
N PHE A 382 -23.09 32.78 -7.16
CA PHE A 382 -21.91 31.93 -7.38
C PHE A 382 -20.60 32.73 -7.41
N ARG A 383 -20.28 33.42 -6.30
CA ARG A 383 -18.93 34.00 -6.11
C ARG A 383 -18.05 32.99 -5.36
N PRO A 384 -16.75 32.84 -5.71
CA PRO A 384 -15.85 31.88 -5.06
C PRO A 384 -15.87 31.95 -3.53
N ARG A 385 -15.92 33.17 -2.98
CA ARG A 385 -15.98 33.39 -1.53
C ARG A 385 -17.28 32.88 -0.89
N HIS A 386 -18.43 33.07 -1.54
CA HIS A 386 -19.71 32.60 -0.99
C HIS A 386 -19.85 31.07 -1.06
N ILE A 387 -19.36 30.46 -2.14
CA ILE A 387 -19.32 28.99 -2.25
C ILE A 387 -18.37 28.41 -1.18
N GLN A 388 -17.24 29.07 -0.95
CA GLN A 388 -16.31 28.71 0.13
C GLN A 388 -16.99 28.75 1.50
N GLU A 389 -17.69 29.86 1.80
CA GLU A 389 -18.36 30.07 3.08
C GLU A 389 -19.52 29.08 3.28
N GLU A 390 -20.31 28.78 2.26
CA GLU A 390 -21.40 27.79 2.34
C GLU A 390 -20.89 26.35 2.48
N LEU A 391 -19.83 25.98 1.76
CA LEU A 391 -19.24 24.65 1.91
C LEU A 391 -18.58 24.51 3.28
N ALA A 392 -17.93 25.57 3.78
CA ALA A 392 -17.40 25.60 5.14
C ALA A 392 -18.51 25.45 6.20
N ARG A 393 -19.68 26.08 6.01
CA ARG A 393 -20.87 25.88 6.87
C ARG A 393 -21.37 24.44 6.88
N LYS A 394 -21.20 23.73 5.76
CA LYS A 394 -21.50 22.30 5.65
C LYS A 394 -20.35 21.40 6.10
N GLY A 395 -19.32 21.96 6.75
CA GLY A 395 -18.17 21.21 7.27
C GLY A 395 -17.12 20.84 6.22
N VAL A 396 -17.16 21.44 5.03
CA VAL A 396 -16.23 21.18 3.93
C VAL A 396 -15.32 22.40 3.75
N ASP A 397 -14.10 22.32 4.29
CA ASP A 397 -13.09 23.37 4.11
C ASP A 397 -12.30 23.17 2.81
N MET A 398 -12.19 24.24 2.01
CA MET A 398 -11.52 24.19 0.72
C MET A 398 -10.72 25.45 0.41
N LYS A 399 -9.61 25.25 -0.31
CA LYS A 399 -8.76 26.33 -0.81
C LYS A 399 -9.41 27.00 -2.03
N ARG A 400 -9.25 28.32 -2.13
CA ARG A 400 -9.85 29.18 -3.17
C ARG A 400 -9.56 28.73 -4.62
N ALA A 401 -8.38 28.15 -4.89
CA ALA A 401 -8.03 27.65 -6.22
C ALA A 401 -8.91 26.47 -6.66
N THR A 402 -9.26 25.56 -5.74
CA THR A 402 -10.17 24.44 -5.98
C THR A 402 -11.59 24.92 -6.27
N ILE A 403 -12.02 26.01 -5.63
CA ILE A 403 -13.36 26.59 -5.81
C ILE A 403 -13.54 27.21 -7.20
N ASN A 404 -12.49 27.83 -7.75
CA ASN A 404 -12.55 28.38 -9.11
C ASN A 404 -12.71 27.27 -10.16
N LEU A 405 -12.01 26.15 -10.00
CA LEU A 405 -12.16 24.96 -10.87
C LEU A 405 -13.60 24.42 -10.84
N VAL A 406 -14.20 24.37 -9.66
CA VAL A 406 -15.58 23.92 -9.45
C VAL A 406 -16.60 24.83 -10.14
N ILE A 407 -16.40 26.15 -10.06
CA ILE A 407 -17.24 27.12 -10.76
C ILE A 407 -17.16 26.93 -12.28
N CYS A 408 -15.96 26.70 -12.83
CA CYS A 408 -15.77 26.41 -14.24
C CYS A 408 -16.51 25.13 -14.66
N ARG A 409 -16.43 24.05 -13.87
CA ARG A 409 -17.11 22.78 -14.18
C ARG A 409 -18.64 22.86 -14.07
N LEU A 410 -19.17 23.60 -13.09
CA LEU A 410 -20.62 23.88 -12.99
C LEU A 410 -21.13 24.74 -14.16
N ALA A 411 -20.28 25.60 -14.71
CA ALA A 411 -20.57 26.35 -15.94
C ALA A 411 -20.57 25.43 -17.17
N GLU A 412 -19.60 24.53 -17.28
CA GLU A 412 -19.51 23.53 -18.36
C GLU A 412 -20.67 22.51 -18.32
N SER A 413 -21.14 22.10 -17.14
CA SER A 413 -22.24 21.14 -16.99
C SER A 413 -23.64 21.74 -17.22
N GLY A 414 -23.74 23.03 -17.55
CA GLY A 414 -25.00 23.72 -17.83
C GLY A 414 -25.86 24.05 -16.60
N GLU A 415 -25.44 23.63 -15.39
CA GLU A 415 -26.09 23.91 -14.10
C GLU A 415 -26.14 25.43 -13.81
N PHE A 416 -25.18 26.19 -14.37
CA PHE A 416 -25.09 27.64 -14.24
C PHE A 416 -26.23 28.42 -14.92
N LYS A 417 -26.96 27.82 -15.89
CA LYS A 417 -28.06 28.49 -16.59
C LYS A 417 -29.28 28.78 -15.70
N ARG A 418 -29.40 28.16 -14.52
CA ARG A 418 -30.48 28.48 -13.55
C ARG A 418 -30.26 29.79 -12.78
N ALA A 419 -29.05 30.37 -12.79
CA ALA A 419 -28.67 31.51 -11.94
C ALA A 419 -28.33 32.80 -12.70
N LYS A 420 -28.80 32.95 -13.95
CA LYS A 420 -28.42 34.08 -14.80
C LYS A 420 -29.40 35.26 -14.68
N LYS A 421 -29.22 36.06 -13.63
CA LYS A 421 -29.66 37.48 -13.63
C LYS A 421 -28.63 38.48 -13.08
N GLY A 422 -27.47 38.04 -12.58
CA GLY A 422 -26.50 38.92 -11.89
C GLY A 422 -25.11 39.09 -12.52
N PHE A 423 -24.82 38.52 -13.70
CA PHE A 423 -23.46 38.51 -14.27
C PHE A 423 -23.22 39.49 -15.44
N TYR A 424 -24.25 40.21 -15.91
CA TYR A 424 -24.11 41.20 -16.98
C TYR A 424 -24.84 42.50 -16.61
N SER A 425 -24.29 43.25 -15.66
CA SER A 425 -24.56 44.69 -15.53
C SER A 425 -23.42 45.33 -14.73
N VAL A 426 -22.29 45.54 -15.41
CA VAL A 426 -21.36 46.64 -15.13
C VAL A 426 -21.09 47.30 -16.48
N GLY A 427 -21.96 48.24 -16.81
CA GLY A 427 -21.63 49.46 -17.55
C GLY A 427 -21.78 50.60 -16.55
#